data_AF-D6TKE8-F1
#
_entry.id   AF-D6TKE8-F1
#
_cell.length_a   1.000
_cell.length_b   1.000
_cell.length_c   1.000
_cell.angle_alpha   90.00
_cell.angle_beta   90.00
_cell.angle_gamma   90.00
#
_symmetry.space_group_name_H-M   'P 1'
#
loop_
_entity.id
_entity.type
_entity.pdbx_description
1 polymer ?
#
loop_
_entity_poly.entity_id
_entity_poly.type
_entity_poly.pdbx_seq_one_letter_code
_entity_poly.pdbx_strand_id
1 'polypeptide(L)'
;MRQLAQKITSTQPRMPRSFFLIALSSLCLLLLALGLVACDTGDAKQKQIKTIQQAKTNKQVTYSADPQDVVIRTLYGGGLKGSLSLSPVLSIYGDGTYILGTERTGKLAPDALQQLLDALVNTYDLPDFSQKQFIDIQDLNATYLQLALNNQQTEFAYGSFGHYQPKAQELDEYTRLGKALTAINNAINATSSQPYKASTYALLARRTFSADPQRDYPSWPLSDYTLEQAATYECGSIPPNENTPNLETPCLKFTIPSHALLLNQGQYQTIVSSLNSNSGTMSEAGLYYTLTLRPLLPDEAQTKALAMFGSQQTQFTPVPLATTP
;
A
#
# COMPACT_ATOMS: atom_id res chain seq x y z
N MET A 1 -95.05 -39.82 5.70
CA MET A 1 -94.80 -38.49 5.08
C MET A 1 -93.34 -38.15 5.30
N ARG A 2 -92.51 -38.34 4.27
CA ARG A 2 -91.85 -37.29 3.47
C ARG A 2 -90.66 -36.60 4.18
N GLN A 3 -89.50 -36.76 3.54
CA GLN A 3 -88.39 -35.78 3.37
C GLN A 3 -87.44 -35.57 4.56
N LEU A 4 -86.15 -35.24 4.41
CA LEU A 4 -85.09 -35.40 3.38
C LEU A 4 -83.83 -34.73 3.99
N ALA A 5 -82.63 -35.22 3.65
CA ALA A 5 -81.31 -34.52 3.73
C ALA A 5 -80.76 -34.17 5.14
N GLN A 6 -79.46 -34.17 5.43
CA GLN A 6 -78.27 -34.00 4.60
C GLN A 6 -77.05 -34.58 5.36
N LYS A 7 -76.18 -35.35 4.67
CA LYS A 7 -74.99 -36.01 5.23
C LYS A 7 -73.76 -35.20 4.82
N ILE A 8 -73.03 -34.63 5.80
CA ILE A 8 -71.73 -33.98 5.58
C ILE A 8 -70.63 -35.02 5.81
N THR A 9 -69.93 -35.41 4.76
CA THR A 9 -68.74 -36.26 4.79
C THR A 9 -67.49 -35.40 4.88
N SER A 10 -66.70 -35.55 5.96
CA SER A 10 -65.37 -34.97 6.08
C SER A 10 -64.33 -35.84 5.36
N THR A 11 -63.69 -35.30 4.33
CA THR A 11 -62.54 -35.90 3.67
C THR A 11 -61.26 -35.30 4.25
N GLN A 12 -60.52 -36.05 5.07
CA GLN A 12 -59.14 -35.72 5.41
C GLN A 12 -58.22 -36.07 4.23
N PRO A 13 -57.34 -35.15 3.78
CA PRO A 13 -56.34 -35.47 2.78
C PRO A 13 -55.19 -36.27 3.41
N ARG A 14 -55.01 -37.51 2.96
CA ARG A 14 -53.79 -38.30 3.21
C ARG A 14 -52.66 -37.71 2.37
N MET A 15 -51.72 -37.03 3.02
CA MET A 15 -50.47 -36.64 2.37
C MET A 15 -49.59 -37.89 2.08
N PRO A 16 -48.99 -37.98 0.89
CA PRO A 16 -48.08 -39.07 0.56
C PRO A 16 -46.79 -38.98 1.38
N ARG A 17 -46.42 -40.10 2.02
CA ARG A 17 -45.22 -40.26 2.87
C ARG A 17 -43.91 -39.82 2.20
N SER A 18 -43.87 -39.71 0.88
CA SER A 18 -42.72 -39.28 0.09
C SER A 18 -42.35 -37.80 0.28
N PHE A 19 -43.29 -36.93 0.65
CA PHE A 19 -42.99 -35.51 0.87
C PHE A 19 -42.30 -35.25 2.23
N PHE A 20 -42.51 -36.12 3.22
CA PHE A 20 -41.89 -35.98 4.53
C PHE A 20 -40.38 -36.29 4.51
N LEU A 21 -39.94 -37.20 3.66
CA LEU A 21 -38.51 -37.57 3.52
C LEU A 21 -37.70 -36.48 2.81
N ILE A 22 -38.28 -35.79 1.83
CA ILE A 22 -37.60 -34.70 1.11
C ILE A 22 -37.48 -33.45 2.00
N ALA A 23 -38.52 -33.14 2.77
CA ALA A 23 -38.49 -32.03 3.72
C ALA A 23 -37.47 -32.23 4.86
N LEU A 24 -37.30 -33.46 5.37
CA LEU A 24 -36.30 -33.77 6.39
C LEU A 24 -34.86 -33.68 5.83
N SER A 25 -34.65 -34.12 4.58
CA SER A 25 -33.36 -34.06 3.88
C SER A 25 -32.91 -32.61 3.62
N SER A 26 -33.83 -31.73 3.17
CA SER A 26 -33.49 -30.32 2.93
C SER A 26 -33.23 -29.55 4.23
N LEU A 27 -33.91 -29.88 5.33
CA LEU A 27 -33.64 -29.25 6.63
C LEU A 27 -32.28 -29.66 7.20
N CYS A 28 -31.87 -30.92 7.00
CA CYS A 28 -30.56 -31.41 7.43
C CYS A 28 -29.39 -30.79 6.64
N LEU A 29 -29.56 -30.58 5.33
CA LEU A 29 -28.61 -29.87 4.48
C LEU A 29 -28.50 -28.37 4.83
N LEU A 30 -29.63 -27.74 5.21
CA LEU A 30 -29.63 -26.34 5.68
C LEU A 30 -28.93 -26.20 7.03
N LEU A 31 -29.15 -27.14 7.96
CA LEU A 31 -28.49 -27.16 9.27
C LEU A 31 -26.99 -27.48 9.17
N LEU A 32 -26.56 -28.32 8.23
CA LEU A 32 -25.13 -28.52 7.95
C LEU A 32 -24.48 -27.28 7.33
N ALA A 33 -25.18 -26.55 6.45
CA ALA A 33 -24.69 -25.31 5.88
C ALA A 33 -24.57 -24.18 6.93
N LEU A 34 -25.44 -24.16 7.94
CA LEU A 34 -25.36 -23.23 9.07
C LEU A 34 -24.26 -23.61 10.09
N GLY A 35 -23.87 -24.89 10.17
CA GLY A 35 -22.80 -25.37 11.04
C GLY A 35 -21.37 -25.08 10.53
N LEU A 36 -21.21 -24.84 9.23
CA LEU A 36 -19.90 -24.53 8.61
C LEU A 36 -19.53 -23.03 8.64
N VAL A 37 -20.40 -22.16 9.17
CA VAL A 37 -20.14 -20.71 9.31
C VAL A 37 -19.57 -20.36 10.70
N ALA A 38 -19.43 -21.34 11.60
CA ALA A 38 -18.95 -21.12 12.96
C ALA A 38 -17.64 -21.89 13.22
N CYS A 39 -16.53 -21.40 12.67
CA CYS A 39 -15.21 -21.36 13.33
C CYS A 39 -14.16 -20.73 12.41
N ASP A 40 -14.30 -19.43 12.16
CA ASP A 40 -13.11 -18.58 11.99
C ASP A 40 -13.33 -17.31 12.82
N THR A 41 -13.49 -17.50 14.13
CA THR A 41 -13.17 -16.43 15.08
C THR A 41 -11.65 -16.42 15.23
N GLY A 42 -10.95 -16.04 14.17
CA GLY A 42 -9.65 -15.44 14.35
C GLY A 42 -9.86 -14.26 15.28
N ASP A 43 -9.40 -14.37 16.53
CA ASP A 43 -9.37 -13.27 17.47
C ASP A 43 -8.80 -12.06 16.72
N ALA A 44 -9.66 -11.09 16.41
CA ALA A 44 -9.22 -9.82 15.89
C ALA A 44 -8.36 -9.22 17.01
N LYS A 45 -7.03 -9.41 16.93
CA LYS A 45 -6.09 -8.87 17.89
C LYS A 45 -6.45 -7.40 18.06
N GLN A 46 -6.95 -7.07 19.24
CA GLN A 46 -7.37 -5.71 19.53
C GLN A 46 -6.13 -4.83 19.41
N LYS A 47 -6.15 -3.94 18.41
CA LYS A 47 -5.03 -3.03 18.15
C LYS A 47 -4.68 -2.28 19.42
N GLN A 48 -3.41 -2.25 19.79
CA GLN A 48 -3.00 -1.51 20.98
C GLN A 48 -3.06 -0.02 20.66
N ILE A 49 -3.94 0.73 21.33
CA ILE A 49 -4.09 2.17 21.09
C ILE A 49 -3.37 2.95 22.19
N LYS A 50 -2.57 3.95 21.78
CA LYS A 50 -1.94 4.92 22.68
C LYS A 50 -2.54 6.31 22.48
N THR A 51 -2.46 7.13 23.51
CA THR A 51 -3.05 8.47 23.55
C THR A 51 -2.00 9.54 23.84
N ILE A 52 -2.18 10.69 23.21
CA ILE A 52 -1.44 11.95 23.40
C ILE A 52 -2.49 12.99 23.78
N GLN A 53 -2.20 13.79 24.82
CA GLN A 53 -3.09 14.86 25.21
C GLN A 53 -2.72 16.13 24.43
N GLN A 54 -3.65 16.67 23.65
CA GLN A 54 -3.42 17.91 22.91
C GLN A 54 -3.57 19.11 23.86
N ALA A 55 -2.48 19.82 24.13
CA ALA A 55 -2.40 20.86 25.14
C ALA A 55 -3.32 22.07 24.86
N LYS A 56 -3.47 22.47 23.59
CA LYS A 56 -4.26 23.65 23.20
C LYS A 56 -5.77 23.44 23.32
N THR A 57 -6.25 22.26 22.94
CA THR A 57 -7.68 21.97 22.80
C THR A 57 -8.21 21.03 23.88
N ASN A 58 -7.31 20.46 24.71
CA ASN A 58 -7.59 19.37 25.65
C ASN A 58 -8.20 18.11 25.01
N LYS A 59 -8.08 17.96 23.68
CA LYS A 59 -8.53 16.77 22.97
C LYS A 59 -7.52 15.63 23.12
N GLN A 60 -8.02 14.41 23.08
CA GLN A 60 -7.19 13.22 23.01
C GLN A 60 -6.87 12.91 21.55
N VAL A 61 -5.59 12.72 21.25
CA VAL A 61 -5.08 12.25 19.96
C VAL A 61 -4.57 10.83 20.13
N THR A 62 -5.06 9.89 19.33
CA THR A 62 -4.70 8.46 19.45
C THR A 62 -3.86 7.97 18.28
N TYR A 63 -3.02 6.96 18.51
CA TYR A 63 -2.34 6.23 17.44
C TYR A 63 -2.29 4.74 17.75
N SER A 64 -2.15 3.91 16.71
CA SER A 64 -1.92 2.48 16.89
C SER A 64 -0.48 2.22 17.29
N ALA A 65 -0.27 1.38 18.29
CA ALA A 65 1.03 0.90 18.74
C ALA A 65 1.44 -0.44 18.09
N ASP A 66 0.68 -0.91 17.09
CA ASP A 66 0.97 -2.16 16.40
C ASP A 66 2.20 -2.02 15.48
N PRO A 67 3.06 -3.06 15.39
CA PRO A 67 4.28 -3.02 14.60
C PRO A 67 4.05 -3.03 13.07
N GLN A 68 2.80 -3.23 12.64
CA GLN A 68 2.40 -3.24 11.23
C GLN A 68 1.64 -1.97 10.84
N ASP A 69 1.25 -1.14 11.81
CA ASP A 69 0.54 0.09 11.52
C ASP A 69 1.52 1.25 11.39
N VAL A 70 1.54 1.88 10.22
CA VAL A 70 2.35 3.05 9.94
C VAL A 70 1.73 4.26 10.64
N VAL A 71 2.52 4.93 11.49
CA VAL A 71 2.09 6.17 12.17
C VAL A 71 2.62 7.39 11.43
N ILE A 72 3.87 7.34 10.98
CA ILE A 72 4.51 8.41 10.20
C ILE A 72 5.10 7.78 8.94
N ARG A 73 4.84 8.37 7.78
CA ARG A 73 5.51 7.99 6.53
C ARG A 73 5.86 9.22 5.73
N THR A 74 7.07 9.29 5.22
CA THR A 74 7.46 10.33 4.28
C THR A 74 7.74 9.74 2.91
N LEU A 75 7.17 10.37 1.89
CA LEU A 75 7.39 10.05 0.48
C LEU A 75 8.03 11.26 -0.19
N TYR A 76 8.73 11.01 -1.29
CA TYR A 76 9.31 12.05 -2.12
C TYR A 76 8.73 11.94 -3.52
N GLY A 77 8.30 13.07 -4.09
CA GLY A 77 7.64 13.09 -5.40
C GLY A 77 7.65 14.46 -6.06
N GLY A 78 7.24 14.52 -7.32
CA GLY A 78 7.19 15.75 -8.12
C GLY A 78 8.39 15.94 -9.07
N GLY A 79 8.33 16.96 -9.95
CA GLY A 79 9.39 17.23 -10.93
C GLY A 79 9.02 17.07 -12.42
N LEU A 80 9.44 18.01 -13.30
CA LEU A 80 9.43 17.88 -14.78
C LEU A 80 10.47 16.86 -15.29
N LYS A 81 11.34 16.40 -14.38
CA LYS A 81 12.25 15.25 -14.53
C LYS A 81 11.85 14.11 -13.58
N GLY A 82 10.53 13.94 -13.37
CA GLY A 82 9.91 13.10 -12.37
C GLY A 82 10.67 11.81 -12.03
N SER A 83 11.20 11.73 -10.82
CA SER A 83 11.68 10.45 -10.33
C SER A 83 10.49 9.71 -9.74
N LEU A 84 10.27 8.47 -10.17
CA LEU A 84 9.44 7.56 -9.41
C LEU A 84 10.20 7.11 -8.16
N SER A 85 9.68 7.44 -6.97
CA SER A 85 10.18 6.82 -5.74
C SER A 85 9.53 5.44 -5.62
N LEU A 86 10.34 4.40 -5.81
CA LEU A 86 9.85 3.04 -5.69
C LEU A 86 9.44 2.71 -4.25
N SER A 87 9.93 3.43 -3.25
CA SER A 87 9.56 3.23 -1.84
C SER A 87 9.30 4.55 -1.11
N PRO A 88 8.69 4.52 0.08
CA PRO A 88 8.79 5.65 1.01
C PRO A 88 10.26 5.97 1.31
N VAL A 89 10.54 7.23 1.63
CA VAL A 89 11.85 7.64 2.17
C VAL A 89 12.00 7.10 3.59
N LEU A 90 10.90 7.13 4.35
CA LEU A 90 10.83 6.68 5.73
C LEU A 90 9.43 6.17 6.03
N SER A 91 9.34 5.09 6.81
CA SER A 91 8.13 4.67 7.53
C SER A 91 8.46 4.41 8.99
N ILE A 92 7.68 4.96 9.92
CA ILE A 92 7.72 4.68 11.36
C ILE A 92 6.41 4.00 11.76
N TYR A 93 6.52 2.86 12.43
CA TYR A 93 5.40 2.03 12.87
C TYR A 93 5.03 2.31 14.33
N GLY A 94 3.85 1.85 14.73
CA GLY A 94 3.27 2.07 16.06
C GLY A 94 4.14 1.64 17.23
N ASP A 95 4.96 0.62 17.02
CA ASP A 95 5.86 0.07 18.04
C ASP A 95 7.24 0.78 18.09
N GLY A 96 7.42 1.83 17.30
CA GLY A 96 8.66 2.59 17.17
C GLY A 96 9.65 2.01 16.16
N THR A 97 9.36 0.88 15.53
CA THR A 97 10.18 0.38 14.41
C THR A 97 10.18 1.44 13.30
N TYR A 98 11.31 1.68 12.66
CA TYR A 98 11.39 2.53 11.48
C TYR A 98 12.17 1.83 10.36
N ILE A 99 11.82 2.17 9.12
CA ILE A 99 12.50 1.69 7.91
C ILE A 99 12.81 2.91 7.03
N LEU A 100 14.08 3.05 6.66
CA LEU A 100 14.59 4.05 5.72
C LEU A 100 14.69 3.42 4.34
N GLY A 101 13.93 3.94 3.38
CA GLY A 101 13.78 3.34 2.06
C GLY A 101 13.23 1.91 2.17
N THR A 102 13.97 0.99 1.58
CA THR A 102 13.82 -0.47 1.74
C THR A 102 15.13 -1.11 2.19
N GLU A 103 16.07 -0.30 2.70
CA GLU A 103 17.46 -0.73 2.90
C GLU A 103 17.86 -0.86 4.36
N ARG A 104 17.37 0.02 5.23
CA ARG A 104 17.77 0.05 6.64
C ARG A 104 16.57 0.07 7.56
N THR A 105 16.70 -0.62 8.68
CA THR A 105 15.70 -0.63 9.76
C THR A 105 16.35 -0.30 11.08
N GLY A 106 15.60 0.35 11.96
CA GLY A 106 15.99 0.57 13.34
C GLY A 106 14.74 0.68 14.22
N LYS A 107 14.94 1.06 15.48
CA LYS A 107 13.86 1.17 16.44
C LYS A 107 14.08 2.38 17.32
N LEU A 108 13.08 3.27 17.35
CA LEU A 108 12.99 4.33 18.33
C LEU A 108 12.71 3.72 19.70
N ALA A 109 13.30 4.30 20.75
CA ALA A 109 12.88 4.00 22.10
C ALA A 109 11.38 4.36 22.27
N PRO A 110 10.61 3.63 23.08
CA PRO A 110 9.16 3.87 23.20
C PRO A 110 8.80 5.30 23.64
N ASP A 111 9.61 5.90 24.49
CA ASP A 111 9.51 7.29 24.93
C ASP A 111 9.87 8.28 23.80
N ALA A 112 10.88 7.96 22.99
CA ALA A 112 11.27 8.79 21.84
C ALA A 112 10.16 8.87 20.78
N LEU A 113 9.45 7.77 20.48
CA LEU A 113 8.29 7.83 19.58
C LEU A 113 7.17 8.70 20.18
N GLN A 114 6.87 8.50 21.46
CA GLN A 114 5.84 9.30 22.13
C GLN A 114 6.20 10.79 22.14
N GLN A 115 7.46 11.15 22.43
CA GLN A 115 7.95 12.53 22.40
C GLN A 115 7.89 13.13 21.00
N LEU A 116 8.24 12.36 19.97
CA LEU A 116 8.12 12.80 18.58
C LEU A 116 6.65 13.11 18.24
N LEU A 117 5.73 12.18 18.51
CA LEU A 117 4.31 12.38 18.23
C LEU A 117 3.71 13.50 19.06
N ASP A 118 4.12 13.65 20.32
CA ASP A 118 3.76 14.79 21.16
C ASP A 118 4.24 16.11 20.54
N ALA A 119 5.47 16.19 20.04
CA ALA A 119 5.96 17.37 19.33
C ALA A 119 5.15 17.65 18.04
N LEU A 120 4.82 16.63 17.24
CA LEU A 120 3.97 16.78 16.05
C LEU A 120 2.58 17.34 16.39
N VAL A 121 1.99 16.89 17.49
CA VAL A 121 0.64 17.29 17.93
C VAL A 121 0.64 18.64 18.66
N ASN A 122 1.56 18.85 19.61
CA ASN A 122 1.53 19.96 20.56
C ASN A 122 2.45 21.11 20.20
N THR A 123 3.61 20.83 19.60
CA THR A 123 4.60 21.86 19.23
C THR A 123 4.37 22.38 17.83
N TYR A 124 4.17 21.46 16.87
CA TYR A 124 3.97 21.80 15.46
C TYR A 124 2.51 21.91 15.07
N ASP A 125 1.59 21.41 15.90
CA ASP A 125 0.14 21.59 15.74
C ASP A 125 -0.41 21.01 14.43
N LEU A 126 0.22 19.95 13.92
CA LEU A 126 -0.14 19.38 12.61
C LEU A 126 -1.63 18.99 12.49
N PRO A 127 -2.29 18.40 13.52
CA PRO A 127 -3.71 18.04 13.42
C PRO A 127 -4.64 19.25 13.19
N ASP A 128 -4.23 20.45 13.59
CA ASP A 128 -5.04 21.67 13.53
C ASP A 128 -4.69 22.55 12.31
N PHE A 129 -3.84 22.07 11.41
CA PHE A 129 -3.52 22.80 10.18
C PHE A 129 -4.77 23.01 9.32
N SER A 130 -4.95 24.25 8.88
CA SER A 130 -6.00 24.60 7.91
C SER A 130 -5.64 24.16 6.49
N GLN A 131 -4.34 24.16 6.17
CA GLN A 131 -3.80 23.80 4.86
C GLN A 131 -3.02 22.48 4.94
N LYS A 132 -3.18 21.66 3.89
CA LYS A 132 -2.48 20.38 3.75
C LYS A 132 -1.54 20.35 2.55
N GLN A 133 -1.63 21.33 1.67
CA GLN A 133 -0.87 21.38 0.42
C GLN A 133 -0.08 22.68 0.39
N PHE A 134 1.23 22.59 0.63
CA PHE A 134 2.15 23.72 0.58
C PHE A 134 3.07 23.59 -0.62
N ILE A 135 2.47 23.46 -1.80
CA ILE A 135 3.14 23.42 -3.11
C ILE A 135 2.19 23.96 -4.17
N ASP A 136 2.65 24.89 -5.00
CA ASP A 136 1.86 25.51 -6.08
C ASP A 136 2.57 25.52 -7.44
N ILE A 137 3.82 25.05 -7.47
CA ILE A 137 4.56 24.83 -8.72
C ILE A 137 4.40 23.35 -9.07
N GLN A 138 3.60 23.10 -10.11
CA GLN A 138 3.59 21.78 -10.76
C GLN A 138 5.03 21.45 -11.17
N ASP A 139 5.41 20.18 -11.09
CA ASP A 139 6.72 19.75 -11.58
C ASP A 139 7.94 20.22 -10.77
N LEU A 140 7.76 20.52 -9.48
CA LEU A 140 8.85 20.59 -8.50
C LEU A 140 8.82 19.44 -7.51
N ASN A 141 9.99 19.11 -6.98
CA ASN A 141 10.14 18.13 -5.93
C ASN A 141 9.44 18.58 -4.63
N ALA A 142 8.74 17.66 -3.99
CA ALA A 142 8.02 17.84 -2.76
C ALA A 142 8.26 16.65 -1.82
N THR A 143 8.18 16.92 -0.53
CA THR A 143 8.10 15.89 0.50
C THR A 143 6.66 15.76 0.95
N TYR A 144 6.14 14.54 0.90
CA TYR A 144 4.81 14.21 1.38
C TYR A 144 4.93 13.55 2.75
N LEU A 145 4.23 14.07 3.74
CA LEU A 145 4.14 13.49 5.08
C LEU A 145 2.75 12.90 5.27
N GLN A 146 2.70 11.59 5.51
CA GLN A 146 1.51 10.90 5.97
C GLN A 146 1.59 10.69 7.48
N LEU A 147 0.50 11.03 8.15
CA LEU A 147 0.37 10.96 9.60
C LEU A 147 -0.93 10.23 9.94
N ALA A 148 -0.82 9.07 10.58
CA ALA A 148 -1.96 8.26 11.00
C ALA A 148 -2.27 8.49 12.48
N LEU A 149 -3.22 9.37 12.75
CA LEU A 149 -3.68 9.74 14.10
C LEU A 149 -5.21 9.72 14.14
N ASN A 150 -5.81 9.42 15.29
CA ASN A 150 -7.26 9.36 15.47
C ASN A 150 -7.98 8.43 14.48
N ASN A 151 -7.32 7.33 14.08
CA ASN A 151 -7.81 6.43 13.05
C ASN A 151 -8.07 7.12 11.69
N GLN A 152 -7.37 8.23 11.44
CA GLN A 152 -7.40 9.00 10.19
C GLN A 152 -5.99 9.14 9.64
N GLN A 153 -5.85 8.99 8.33
CA GLN A 153 -4.61 9.27 7.63
C GLN A 153 -4.69 10.69 7.06
N THR A 154 -3.86 11.58 7.59
CA THR A 154 -3.71 12.94 7.07
C THR A 154 -2.42 13.03 6.28
N GLU A 155 -2.50 13.65 5.10
CA GLU A 155 -1.34 13.89 4.25
C GLU A 155 -1.05 15.38 4.15
N PHE A 156 0.23 15.73 4.23
CA PHE A 156 0.75 17.08 4.02
C PHE A 156 1.77 17.06 2.89
N ALA A 157 1.63 17.96 1.92
CA ALA A 157 2.65 18.19 0.89
C ALA A 157 3.49 19.41 1.25
N TYR A 158 4.80 19.24 1.31
CA TYR A 158 5.79 20.29 1.59
C TYR A 158 6.68 20.51 0.36
N GLY A 159 6.54 21.65 -0.29
CA GLY A 159 7.31 22.04 -1.47
C GLY A 159 7.51 23.56 -1.55
N SER A 160 8.00 24.03 -2.69
CA SER A 160 8.23 25.46 -2.91
C SER A 160 6.92 26.19 -3.26
N PHE A 161 6.80 27.43 -2.79
CA PHE A 161 5.85 28.42 -3.33
C PHE A 161 6.48 29.14 -4.53
N GLY A 162 5.70 29.36 -5.60
CA GLY A 162 6.17 30.02 -6.81
C GLY A 162 5.25 31.09 -7.36
N HIS A 163 3.93 30.91 -7.28
CA HIS A 163 2.99 31.73 -8.04
C HIS A 163 2.14 32.66 -7.18
N TYR A 164 1.92 32.34 -5.90
CA TYR A 164 1.17 33.22 -5.00
C TYR A 164 1.95 33.60 -3.74
N GLN A 165 1.59 34.75 -3.16
CA GLN A 165 2.13 35.19 -1.87
C GLN A 165 1.34 34.53 -0.73
N PRO A 166 1.95 33.63 0.06
CA PRO A 166 1.26 32.97 1.17
C PRO A 166 0.81 33.98 2.22
N LYS A 167 -0.39 33.77 2.77
CA LYS A 167 -0.88 34.51 3.93
C LYS A 167 -0.01 34.17 5.14
N ALA A 168 -0.02 35.05 6.15
CA ALA A 168 0.77 34.86 7.38
C ALA A 168 0.53 33.49 8.05
N GLN A 169 -0.73 33.01 8.06
CA GLN A 169 -1.07 31.68 8.60
C GLN A 169 -0.48 30.54 7.77
N GLU A 170 -0.54 30.63 6.44
CA GLU A 170 0.02 29.60 5.54
C GLU A 170 1.54 29.52 5.66
N LEU A 171 2.20 30.67 5.82
CA LEU A 171 3.64 30.72 6.04
C LEU A 171 4.04 30.15 7.41
N ASP A 172 3.24 30.38 8.45
CA ASP A 172 3.45 29.77 9.76
C ASP A 172 3.28 28.25 9.72
N GLU A 173 2.17 27.76 9.14
CA GLU A 173 1.91 26.33 8.96
C GLU A 173 3.00 25.65 8.10
N TYR A 174 3.43 26.27 7.00
CA TYR A 174 4.55 25.81 6.18
C TYR A 174 5.85 25.70 7.00
N THR A 175 6.18 26.73 7.78
CA THR A 175 7.39 26.75 8.62
C THR A 175 7.33 25.66 9.69
N ARG A 176 6.17 25.45 10.30
CA ARG A 176 5.96 24.38 11.30
C ARG A 176 6.05 23.00 10.66
N LEU A 177 5.53 22.80 9.44
CA LEU A 177 5.69 21.55 8.70
C LEU A 177 7.17 21.26 8.40
N GLY A 178 7.93 22.25 7.95
CA GLY A 178 9.37 22.09 7.71
C GLY A 178 10.14 21.71 8.98
N LYS A 179 9.79 22.32 10.13
CA LYS A 179 10.34 21.95 11.44
C LYS A 179 9.92 20.54 11.87
N ALA A 180 8.67 20.15 11.63
CA ALA A 180 8.17 18.81 11.93
C ALA A 180 8.92 17.73 11.13
N LEU A 181 9.11 17.94 9.82
CA LEU A 181 9.91 17.06 8.96
C LEU A 181 11.36 16.95 9.47
N THR A 182 11.93 18.06 9.92
CA THR A 182 13.27 18.08 10.53
C THR A 182 13.32 17.28 11.83
N ALA A 183 12.31 17.42 12.70
CA ALA A 183 12.21 16.68 13.95
C ALA A 183 12.08 15.17 13.72
N ILE A 184 11.28 14.75 12.73
CA ILE A 184 11.16 13.35 12.30
C ILE A 184 12.53 12.80 11.90
N ASN A 185 13.25 13.51 11.02
CA ASN A 185 14.59 13.08 10.58
C ASN A 185 15.59 13.01 11.74
N ASN A 186 15.57 13.99 12.64
CA ASN A 186 16.46 14.04 13.81
C ASN A 186 16.19 12.90 14.79
N ALA A 187 14.91 12.54 15.02
CA ALA A 187 14.55 11.43 15.89
C ALA A 187 15.17 10.10 15.44
N ILE A 188 15.34 9.92 14.12
CA ILE A 188 15.86 8.69 13.54
C ILE A 188 17.38 8.68 13.45
N ASN A 189 18.00 9.82 13.10
CA ASN A 189 19.45 9.95 12.99
C ASN A 189 20.18 9.72 14.33
N ALA A 190 19.48 9.84 15.46
CA ALA A 190 20.01 9.54 16.78
C ALA A 190 20.12 8.03 17.10
N THR A 191 19.61 7.14 16.23
CA THR A 191 19.49 5.70 16.49
C THR A 191 20.31 4.84 15.54
N SER A 192 20.90 3.76 16.08
CA SER A 192 21.59 2.76 15.26
C SER A 192 20.61 2.01 14.37
N SER A 193 20.94 1.83 13.10
CA SER A 193 20.14 1.02 12.16
C SER A 193 20.95 -0.11 11.55
N GLN A 194 20.28 -1.19 11.18
CA GLN A 194 20.81 -2.39 10.55
C GLN A 194 20.22 -2.55 9.15
N PRO A 195 20.79 -3.39 8.27
CA PRO A 195 20.16 -3.73 6.99
C PRO A 195 18.74 -4.28 7.20
N TYR A 196 17.79 -3.77 6.43
CA TYR A 196 16.42 -4.28 6.42
C TYR A 196 16.38 -5.63 5.68
N LYS A 197 15.66 -6.59 6.24
CA LYS A 197 15.45 -7.92 5.66
C LYS A 197 13.95 -8.17 5.54
N ALA A 198 13.45 -8.18 4.31
CA ALA A 198 12.09 -8.58 4.01
C ALA A 198 11.99 -10.09 3.81
N SER A 199 10.80 -10.64 4.05
CA SER A 199 10.45 -12.02 3.71
C SER A 199 9.68 -12.14 2.38
N THR A 200 9.21 -11.02 1.84
CA THR A 200 8.38 -10.96 0.63
C THR A 200 8.84 -9.83 -0.27
N TYR A 201 8.76 -10.07 -1.58
CA TYR A 201 9.24 -9.16 -2.60
C TYR A 201 8.18 -8.93 -3.67
N ALA A 202 8.08 -7.70 -4.16
CA ALA A 202 7.36 -7.39 -5.37
C ALA A 202 8.32 -7.41 -6.56
N LEU A 203 7.87 -7.96 -7.67
CA LEU A 203 8.45 -7.70 -8.97
C LEU A 203 7.87 -6.39 -9.51
N LEU A 204 8.75 -5.59 -10.10
CA LEU A 204 8.42 -4.42 -10.89
C LEU A 204 9.18 -4.54 -12.21
N ALA A 205 8.48 -4.71 -13.32
CA ALA A 205 9.04 -4.96 -14.64
C ALA A 205 8.52 -3.94 -15.66
N ARG A 206 9.44 -3.32 -16.40
CA ARG A 206 9.09 -2.46 -17.56
C ARG A 206 9.96 -2.82 -18.74
N ARG A 207 9.41 -2.74 -19.95
CA ARG A 207 10.22 -2.83 -21.17
C ARG A 207 11.14 -1.61 -21.27
N THR A 208 12.34 -1.82 -21.77
CA THR A 208 13.33 -0.76 -22.01
C THR A 208 13.83 -0.79 -23.45
N PHE A 209 14.04 0.38 -24.04
CA PHE A 209 14.62 0.53 -25.38
C PHE A 209 16.06 1.08 -25.31
N SER A 210 16.55 1.35 -24.09
CA SER A 210 17.88 1.89 -23.83
C SER A 210 18.92 0.80 -23.50
N ALA A 211 18.54 -0.48 -23.56
CA ALA A 211 19.47 -1.58 -23.37
C ALA A 211 20.47 -1.66 -24.54
N ASP A 212 21.76 -1.81 -24.21
CA ASP A 212 22.80 -2.06 -25.21
C ASP A 212 22.64 -3.48 -25.78
N PRO A 213 22.27 -3.65 -27.06
CA PRO A 213 22.05 -4.97 -27.65
C PRO A 213 23.33 -5.81 -27.81
N GLN A 214 24.51 -5.22 -27.61
CA GLN A 214 25.79 -5.95 -27.64
C GLN A 214 26.16 -6.58 -26.29
N ARG A 215 25.45 -6.22 -25.21
CA ARG A 215 25.66 -6.77 -23.88
C ARG A 215 24.88 -8.07 -23.72
N ASP A 216 25.50 -9.06 -23.08
CA ASP A 216 24.82 -10.29 -22.68
C ASP A 216 23.93 -10.01 -21.45
N TYR A 217 22.63 -10.30 -21.58
CA TYR A 217 21.65 -10.16 -20.50
C TYR A 217 21.03 -11.51 -20.19
N PRO A 218 20.89 -11.87 -18.90
CA PRO A 218 20.24 -13.12 -18.51
C PRO A 218 18.83 -13.20 -19.11
N SER A 219 18.46 -14.39 -19.57
CA SER A 219 17.11 -14.65 -20.05
C SER A 219 16.12 -14.73 -18.90
N TRP A 220 14.86 -14.42 -19.17
CA TRP A 220 13.78 -14.58 -18.21
C TRP A 220 13.68 -16.05 -17.72
N PRO A 221 13.77 -16.33 -16.40
CA PRO A 221 13.94 -17.70 -15.93
C PRO A 221 12.65 -18.37 -15.45
N LEU A 222 11.51 -17.66 -15.42
CA LEU A 222 10.23 -18.22 -14.94
C LEU A 222 9.40 -18.81 -16.08
N SER A 223 8.72 -19.92 -15.80
CA SER A 223 7.78 -20.57 -16.72
C SER A 223 6.32 -20.21 -16.48
N ASP A 224 6.00 -19.64 -15.31
CA ASP A 224 4.62 -19.36 -14.88
C ASP A 224 3.95 -18.29 -15.74
N TYR A 225 4.74 -17.32 -16.20
CA TYR A 225 4.33 -16.21 -17.06
C TYR A 225 5.57 -15.65 -17.78
N THR A 226 5.34 -14.98 -18.91
CA THR A 226 6.39 -14.30 -19.67
C THR A 226 6.72 -12.94 -19.05
N LEU A 227 7.92 -12.44 -19.30
CA LEU A 227 8.33 -11.12 -18.84
C LEU A 227 7.49 -10.01 -19.51
N GLU A 228 7.06 -10.24 -20.76
CA GLU A 228 6.08 -9.38 -21.43
C GLU A 228 4.73 -9.32 -20.71
N GLN A 229 4.21 -10.46 -20.23
CA GLN A 229 2.96 -10.51 -19.46
C GLN A 229 3.07 -9.70 -18.17
N ALA A 230 4.18 -9.86 -17.44
CA ALA A 230 4.45 -9.09 -16.23
C ALA A 230 4.51 -7.58 -16.51
N ALA A 231 5.30 -7.16 -17.50
CA ALA A 231 5.44 -5.74 -17.84
C ALA A 231 4.12 -5.13 -18.33
N THR A 232 3.33 -5.88 -19.10
CA THR A 232 2.01 -5.43 -19.58
C THR A 232 1.00 -5.32 -18.46
N TYR A 233 1.01 -6.24 -17.49
CA TYR A 233 0.12 -6.17 -16.34
C TYR A 233 0.37 -4.90 -15.48
N GLU A 234 1.63 -4.57 -15.24
CA GLU A 234 2.00 -3.43 -14.41
C GLU A 234 1.83 -2.09 -15.14
N CYS A 235 2.33 -2.02 -16.38
CA CYS A 235 2.50 -0.78 -17.13
C CYS A 235 1.62 -0.63 -18.37
N GLY A 236 0.80 -1.63 -18.68
CA GLY A 236 0.01 -1.68 -19.91
C GLY A 236 0.82 -2.04 -21.16
N SER A 237 0.11 -2.30 -22.26
CA SER A 237 0.74 -2.63 -23.53
C SER A 237 1.50 -1.44 -24.11
N ILE A 238 2.71 -1.69 -24.60
CA ILE A 238 3.49 -0.69 -25.30
C ILE A 238 3.10 -0.73 -26.79
N PRO A 239 2.69 0.39 -27.39
CA PRO A 239 2.32 0.41 -28.80
C PRO A 239 3.48 -0.09 -29.68
N PRO A 240 3.21 -0.90 -30.72
CA PRO A 240 4.18 -1.14 -31.78
C PRO A 240 4.59 0.21 -32.37
N ASN A 241 5.89 0.49 -32.41
CA ASN A 241 6.52 1.73 -32.86
C ASN A 241 5.94 2.20 -34.22
N GLU A 242 5.74 3.50 -34.46
CA GLU A 242 6.57 4.28 -35.42
C GLU A 242 6.25 5.79 -35.25
N ASN A 243 7.28 6.62 -35.01
CA ASN A 243 7.29 8.10 -35.02
C ASN A 243 7.12 8.90 -33.71
N THR A 244 7.20 8.29 -32.52
CA THR A 244 7.28 9.09 -31.26
C THR A 244 8.70 9.13 -30.71
N PRO A 245 9.25 10.32 -30.36
CA PRO A 245 10.60 10.46 -29.81
C PRO A 245 10.81 9.79 -28.43
N ASN A 246 9.73 9.31 -27.78
CA ASN A 246 9.78 8.54 -26.53
C ASN A 246 9.12 7.17 -26.74
N LEU A 247 9.93 6.13 -27.00
CA LEU A 247 9.44 4.75 -27.16
C LEU A 247 9.07 4.08 -25.83
N GLU A 248 9.57 4.61 -24.71
CA GLU A 248 9.27 4.08 -23.37
C GLU A 248 8.03 4.76 -22.77
N THR A 249 7.13 3.96 -22.19
CA THR A 249 6.02 4.45 -21.37
C THR A 249 6.52 5.12 -20.08
N PRO A 250 5.78 6.07 -19.50
CA PRO A 250 6.18 6.73 -18.26
C PRO A 250 6.08 5.84 -17.00
N CYS A 251 5.33 4.75 -17.05
CA CYS A 251 5.25 3.76 -15.98
C CYS A 251 6.63 3.18 -15.66
N LEU A 252 6.97 2.95 -14.39
CA LEU A 252 8.30 2.40 -14.09
C LEU A 252 9.41 3.46 -13.99
N LYS A 253 9.11 4.69 -14.40
CA LYS A 253 10.10 5.76 -14.63
C LYS A 253 9.68 7.07 -13.98
N PHE A 254 8.46 7.50 -14.25
CA PHE A 254 7.84 8.73 -13.77
C PHE A 254 6.56 8.45 -12.98
N THR A 255 5.76 7.46 -13.42
CA THR A 255 4.46 7.14 -12.83
C THR A 255 4.45 5.77 -12.16
N ILE A 256 3.63 5.63 -11.11
CA ILE A 256 3.37 4.34 -10.48
C ILE A 256 2.63 3.40 -11.46
N PRO A 257 2.80 2.08 -11.33
CA PRO A 257 2.02 1.13 -12.10
C PRO A 257 0.60 1.01 -11.53
N SER A 258 -0.31 0.40 -12.29
CA SER A 258 -1.67 0.16 -11.80
C SER A 258 -1.74 -0.97 -10.76
N HIS A 259 -0.86 -1.96 -10.92
CA HIS A 259 -0.69 -3.12 -10.08
C HIS A 259 0.80 -3.51 -10.08
N ALA A 260 1.21 -4.34 -9.12
CA ALA A 260 2.53 -4.96 -9.11
C ALA A 260 2.40 -6.45 -8.80
N LEU A 261 3.44 -7.23 -9.12
CA LEU A 261 3.42 -8.67 -8.89
C LEU A 261 4.06 -9.03 -7.54
N LEU A 262 3.35 -9.74 -6.68
CA LEU A 262 3.89 -10.36 -5.47
C LEU A 262 4.55 -11.69 -5.83
N LEU A 263 5.85 -11.78 -5.57
CA LEU A 263 6.61 -13.01 -5.80
C LEU A 263 6.45 -13.99 -4.65
N ASN A 264 6.31 -15.27 -4.98
CA ASN A 264 6.58 -16.33 -4.02
C ASN A 264 8.10 -16.54 -3.83
N GLN A 265 8.48 -17.25 -2.77
CA GLN A 265 9.89 -17.45 -2.43
C GLN A 265 10.68 -18.15 -3.54
N GLY A 266 10.08 -19.13 -4.23
CA GLY A 266 10.73 -19.84 -5.33
C GLY A 266 11.01 -18.92 -6.51
N GLN A 267 10.01 -18.14 -6.93
CA GLN A 267 10.15 -17.15 -8.01
C GLN A 267 11.23 -16.12 -7.68
N TYR A 268 11.23 -15.57 -6.47
CA TYR A 268 12.25 -14.63 -6.02
C TYR A 268 13.66 -15.22 -6.12
N GLN A 269 13.90 -16.42 -5.59
CA GLN A 269 15.22 -17.06 -5.62
C GLN A 269 15.68 -17.35 -7.05
N THR A 270 14.78 -17.83 -7.92
CA THR A 270 15.09 -18.08 -9.33
C THR A 270 15.52 -16.79 -10.04
N ILE A 271 14.75 -15.69 -9.90
CA ILE A 271 15.10 -14.41 -10.55
C ILE A 271 16.44 -13.87 -10.01
N VAL A 272 16.63 -13.84 -8.68
CA VAL A 272 17.88 -13.34 -8.07
C VAL A 272 19.08 -14.16 -8.51
N SER A 273 18.95 -15.49 -8.61
CA SER A 273 20.04 -16.35 -9.08
C SER A 273 20.48 -16.05 -10.51
N SER A 274 19.56 -15.57 -11.35
CA SER A 274 19.85 -15.16 -12.72
C SER A 274 20.38 -13.71 -12.81
N LEU A 275 19.88 -12.79 -12.00
CA LEU A 275 20.30 -11.37 -11.99
C LEU A 275 21.61 -11.13 -11.22
N ASN A 276 21.91 -11.93 -10.20
CA ASN A 276 22.92 -11.66 -9.17
C ASN A 276 22.70 -10.34 -8.39
N SER A 277 21.48 -9.82 -8.39
CA SER A 277 21.08 -8.57 -7.74
C SER A 277 19.55 -8.48 -7.59
N ASN A 278 19.07 -7.49 -6.84
CA ASN A 278 17.64 -7.16 -6.76
C ASN A 278 17.17 -6.24 -7.90
N SER A 279 18.02 -5.88 -8.84
CA SER A 279 17.63 -5.04 -9.98
C SER A 279 18.58 -5.24 -11.15
N GLY A 280 18.05 -5.18 -12.37
CA GLY A 280 18.85 -5.40 -13.56
C GLY A 280 18.03 -5.41 -14.83
N THR A 281 18.67 -5.85 -15.91
CA THR A 281 18.02 -6.01 -17.22
C THR A 281 18.04 -7.47 -17.61
N MET A 282 16.90 -8.00 -18.05
CA MET A 282 16.77 -9.34 -18.64
C MET A 282 16.28 -9.25 -20.07
N SER A 283 16.53 -10.32 -20.82
CA SER A 283 16.06 -10.48 -22.20
C SER A 283 14.98 -11.56 -22.32
N GLU A 284 14.02 -11.34 -23.22
CA GLU A 284 13.00 -12.32 -23.61
C GLU A 284 12.67 -12.11 -25.10
N ALA A 285 12.82 -13.15 -25.92
CA ALA A 285 12.51 -13.11 -27.36
C ALA A 285 13.10 -11.91 -28.13
N GLY A 286 14.32 -11.49 -27.79
CA GLY A 286 14.99 -10.33 -28.41
C GLY A 286 14.53 -8.95 -27.90
N LEU A 287 13.65 -8.92 -26.90
CA LEU A 287 13.23 -7.73 -26.17
C LEU A 287 13.96 -7.62 -24.83
N TYR A 288 14.05 -6.40 -24.30
CA TYR A 288 14.74 -6.10 -23.05
C TYR A 288 13.81 -5.43 -22.05
N TYR A 289 13.99 -5.80 -20.78
CA TYR A 289 13.16 -5.30 -19.68
C TYR A 289 14.04 -4.93 -18.51
N THR A 290 13.75 -3.82 -17.86
CA THR A 290 14.31 -3.46 -16.56
C THR A 290 13.43 -4.04 -15.47
N LEU A 291 14.06 -4.71 -14.50
CA LEU A 291 13.41 -5.36 -13.38
C LEU A 291 13.91 -4.74 -12.07
N THR A 292 13.01 -4.61 -11.11
CA THR A 292 13.34 -4.31 -9.72
C THR A 292 12.56 -5.25 -8.80
N LEU A 293 13.29 -6.00 -7.97
CA LEU A 293 12.79 -6.82 -6.90
C LEU A 293 12.73 -5.97 -5.64
N ARG A 294 11.56 -5.41 -5.36
CA ARG A 294 11.35 -4.48 -4.26
C ARG A 294 10.98 -5.25 -2.99
N PRO A 295 11.78 -5.15 -1.90
CA PRO A 295 11.38 -5.69 -0.60
C PRO A 295 10.08 -5.03 -0.13
N LEU A 296 9.12 -5.80 0.38
CA LEU A 296 7.91 -5.24 1.00
C LEU A 296 8.23 -4.76 2.41
N LEU A 297 7.60 -3.66 2.79
CA LEU A 297 7.52 -3.17 4.16
C LEU A 297 6.48 -3.99 4.97
N PRO A 298 6.53 -3.96 6.32
CA PRO A 298 5.60 -4.70 7.17
C PRO A 298 4.12 -4.47 6.85
N ASP A 299 3.70 -3.21 6.66
CA ASP A 299 2.33 -2.85 6.33
C ASP A 299 1.93 -3.30 4.92
N GLU A 300 2.85 -3.20 3.96
CA GLU A 300 2.63 -3.61 2.58
C GLU A 300 2.48 -5.13 2.45
N ALA A 301 3.24 -5.90 3.24
CA ALA A 301 3.15 -7.35 3.29
C ALA A 301 1.79 -7.82 3.84
N GLN A 302 1.20 -7.07 4.78
CA GLN A 302 -0.11 -7.32 5.35
C GLN A 302 -1.23 -6.89 4.40
N THR A 303 -1.15 -5.68 3.87
CA THR A 303 -2.21 -5.06 3.04
C THR A 303 -2.18 -5.51 1.59
N LYS A 304 -1.09 -6.17 1.15
CA LYS A 304 -0.86 -6.55 -0.24
C LYS A 304 -0.90 -5.33 -1.18
N ALA A 305 -0.26 -4.24 -0.76
CA ALA A 305 -0.12 -3.06 -1.60
C ALA A 305 1.19 -2.33 -1.31
N LEU A 306 1.85 -1.81 -2.35
CA LEU A 306 3.09 -1.04 -2.23
C LEU A 306 2.78 0.43 -1.97
N ALA A 307 3.55 1.04 -1.09
CA ALA A 307 3.62 2.48 -0.93
C ALA A 307 4.62 3.05 -1.95
N MET A 308 4.09 3.68 -3.00
CA MET A 308 4.87 4.30 -4.07
C MET A 308 4.37 5.73 -4.31
N PHE A 309 5.27 6.59 -4.76
CA PHE A 309 4.92 7.96 -5.13
C PHE A 309 5.59 8.36 -6.44
N GLY A 310 4.77 8.57 -7.46
CA GLY A 310 5.16 9.00 -8.80
C GLY A 310 5.01 10.51 -9.00
N SER A 311 5.61 11.03 -10.07
CA SER A 311 5.65 12.48 -10.35
C SER A 311 4.29 13.10 -10.70
N GLN A 312 3.30 12.28 -11.05
CA GLN A 312 1.94 12.74 -11.40
C GLN A 312 0.94 12.61 -10.25
N GLN A 313 1.39 12.21 -9.05
CA GLN A 313 0.51 12.07 -7.89
C GLN A 313 0.49 13.36 -7.08
N THR A 314 -0.72 13.84 -6.78
CA THR A 314 -0.98 14.93 -5.83
C THR A 314 -1.35 14.42 -4.44
N GLN A 315 -1.70 13.13 -4.37
CA GLN A 315 -1.97 12.41 -3.14
C GLN A 315 -1.43 10.98 -3.23
N PHE A 316 -1.11 10.39 -2.09
CA PHE A 316 -0.70 8.99 -2.06
C PHE A 316 -1.78 8.05 -2.59
N THR A 317 -1.35 7.07 -3.39
CA THR A 317 -2.20 5.97 -3.86
C THR A 317 -1.42 4.67 -3.71
N PRO A 318 -1.94 3.69 -2.95
CA PRO A 318 -1.28 2.39 -2.82
C PRO A 318 -1.36 1.61 -4.14
N VAL A 319 -0.29 0.90 -4.49
CA VAL A 319 -0.25 0.03 -5.67
C VAL A 319 -0.61 -1.40 -5.26
N PRO A 320 -1.76 -1.95 -5.65
CA PRO A 320 -2.16 -3.30 -5.26
C PRO A 320 -1.22 -4.38 -5.81
N LEU A 321 -1.05 -5.45 -5.03
CA LEU A 321 -0.23 -6.61 -5.37
C LEU A 321 -1.07 -7.81 -5.78
N ALA A 322 -0.70 -8.47 -6.87
CA ALA A 322 -1.30 -9.72 -7.33
C ALA A 322 -0.26 -10.84 -7.47
N THR A 323 -0.66 -12.10 -7.35
CA THR A 323 0.25 -13.25 -7.49
C THR A 323 0.49 -13.67 -8.94
N THR A 324 -0.31 -13.16 -9.87
CA THR A 324 -0.23 -13.45 -11.31
C THR A 324 -0.54 -12.19 -12.11
N PRO A 325 0.06 -12.03 -13.30
CA PRO A 325 -0.34 -10.99 -14.25
C PRO A 325 -1.71 -11.26 -14.89
#